data_AF-T0UN61-F1
#
_entry.id   AF-T0UN61-F1
#
_cell.length_a   1.000
_cell.length_b   1.000
_cell.length_c   1.000
_cell.angle_alpha   90.00
_cell.angle_beta   90.00
_cell.angle_gamma   90.00
#
_symmetry.space_group_name_H-M   'P 1'
#
loop_
_entity.id
_entity.type
_entity.pdbx_description
1 polymer ?
#
loop_
_entity_poly.entity_id
_entity_poly.type
_entity_poly.pdbx_seq_one_letter_code
_entity_poly.pdbx_strand_id
1 'polypeptide(L)'
;MMDDLSQMKEENASKLVLHGIPSMPFYAIISEIAGFKKGHRQFEVKVEEEEADILLENLLKQKCDIIFARQFTSKLPQNVETITIDRDRWVVVLPSTHYLADRNSISLEELSDEKFLQLSEQTQLMQPF
;
A
#
# COMPACT_ATOMS: atom_id res chain seq x y z
N MET A 1 12.46 19.02 -40.78
CA MET A 1 13.18 17.75 -40.49
C MET A 1 14.09 17.83 -39.26
N MET A 2 14.70 18.98 -38.91
CA MET A 2 15.44 19.12 -37.64
C MET A 2 14.55 19.59 -36.46
N ASP A 3 13.43 20.26 -36.74
CA ASP A 3 12.48 20.68 -35.69
C ASP A 3 11.62 19.52 -35.13
N ASP A 4 11.38 18.46 -35.90
CA ASP A 4 10.57 17.30 -35.47
C ASP A 4 11.27 16.45 -34.39
N LEU A 5 12.61 16.36 -34.42
CA LEU A 5 13.36 15.54 -33.46
C LEU A 5 13.50 16.19 -32.08
N SER A 6 13.50 17.53 -32.03
CA SER A 6 13.41 18.29 -30.78
C SER A 6 12.03 18.13 -30.13
N GLN A 7 10.97 18.10 -30.94
CA GLN A 7 9.60 17.95 -30.47
C GLN A 7 9.28 16.51 -30.01
N MET A 8 9.84 15.48 -30.68
CA MET A 8 9.72 14.08 -30.23
C MET A 8 10.45 13.77 -28.91
N LYS A 9 11.40 14.62 -28.48
CA LYS A 9 12.07 14.47 -27.17
C LYS A 9 11.30 15.12 -26.02
N GLU A 10 10.34 16.00 -26.31
CA GLU A 10 9.52 16.68 -25.30
C GLU A 10 8.28 15.89 -24.85
N GLU A 11 7.92 14.79 -25.53
CA GLU A 11 6.62 14.11 -25.30
C GLU A 11 6.68 12.65 -24.80
N ASN A 12 7.85 12.12 -24.43
CA ASN A 12 7.88 10.86 -23.66
C ASN A 12 7.75 11.19 -22.17
N ALA A 13 6.52 11.45 -21.72
CA ALA A 13 6.21 11.56 -20.30
C ALA A 13 6.77 10.33 -19.59
N SER A 14 7.66 10.55 -18.63
CA SER A 14 8.20 9.45 -17.83
C SER A 14 7.05 8.88 -17.01
N LYS A 15 6.71 7.61 -17.23
CA LYS A 15 5.60 6.97 -16.53
C LYS A 15 6.07 6.50 -15.16
N LEU A 16 5.25 6.74 -14.14
CA LEU A 16 5.41 6.19 -12.81
C LEU A 16 4.14 5.41 -12.46
N VAL A 17 4.27 4.10 -12.27
CA VAL A 17 3.17 3.19 -11.94
C VAL A 17 3.33 2.70 -10.51
N LEU A 18 2.34 3.01 -9.68
CA LEU A 18 2.26 2.52 -8.31
C LEU A 18 1.10 1.56 -8.18
N HIS A 19 1.38 0.35 -7.67
CA HIS A 19 0.34 -0.58 -7.24
C HIS A 19 0.22 -0.55 -5.72
N GLY A 20 -0.99 -0.60 -5.18
CA GLY A 20 -1.19 -0.55 -3.74
C GLY A 20 -2.35 -1.42 -3.27
N ILE A 21 -2.27 -1.84 -2.01
CA ILE A 21 -3.38 -2.55 -1.35
C ILE A 21 -4.64 -1.66 -1.28
N PRO A 22 -5.85 -2.24 -1.19
CA PRO A 22 -7.11 -1.48 -1.12
C PRO A 22 -7.21 -0.48 0.04
N SER A 23 -6.46 -0.70 1.12
CA SER A 23 -6.41 0.24 2.26
C SER A 23 -5.49 1.45 2.03
N MET A 24 -4.71 1.49 0.95
CA MET A 24 -3.78 2.57 0.62
C MET A 24 -4.39 3.98 0.69
N PRO A 25 -5.64 4.22 0.24
CA PRO A 25 -6.23 5.56 0.29
C PRO A 25 -6.40 6.15 1.70
N PHE A 26 -6.31 5.32 2.74
CA PHE A 26 -6.38 5.78 4.13
C PHE A 26 -5.03 6.29 4.68
N TYR A 27 -3.96 6.21 3.90
CA TYR A 27 -2.62 6.69 4.27
C TYR A 27 -2.22 7.95 3.51
N ALA A 28 -1.21 8.65 4.02
CA ALA A 28 -0.70 9.89 3.43
C ALA A 28 -0.12 9.73 2.01
N ILE A 29 0.18 8.51 1.58
CA ILE A 29 0.77 8.22 0.27
C ILE A 29 -0.01 8.84 -0.91
N ILE A 30 -1.35 8.88 -0.85
CA ILE A 30 -2.15 9.50 -1.92
C ILE A 30 -1.89 11.01 -2.00
N SER A 31 -1.83 11.71 -0.86
CA SER A 31 -1.48 13.14 -0.85
C SER A 31 -0.04 13.39 -1.29
N GLU A 32 0.91 12.51 -0.92
CA GLU A 32 2.30 12.62 -1.35
C GLU A 32 2.44 12.45 -2.87
N ILE A 33 1.78 11.44 -3.46
CA ILE A 33 1.76 11.21 -4.91
C ILE A 33 1.12 12.40 -5.64
N ALA A 34 0.03 12.94 -5.12
CA ALA A 34 -0.62 14.11 -5.69
C ALA A 34 0.30 15.35 -5.65
N GLY A 35 1.03 15.54 -4.55
CA GLY A 35 2.07 16.56 -4.42
C GLY A 35 3.18 16.40 -5.45
N PHE A 36 3.71 15.18 -5.60
CA PHE A 36 4.71 14.85 -6.60
C PHE A 36 4.24 15.18 -8.02
N LYS A 37 3.04 14.72 -8.42
CA LYS A 37 2.47 15.00 -9.75
C LYS A 37 2.31 16.49 -10.01
N LYS A 38 1.94 17.28 -8.99
CA LYS A 38 1.80 18.74 -9.11
C LYS A 38 3.16 19.42 -9.34
N GLY A 39 4.22 18.95 -8.69
CA GLY A 39 5.58 19.45 -8.80
C GLY A 39 6.34 18.97 -10.05
N HIS A 40 5.96 17.81 -10.60
CA HIS A 40 6.68 17.15 -11.70
C HIS A 40 5.72 16.78 -12.83
N ARG A 41 5.20 17.79 -13.55
CA ARG A 41 4.18 17.62 -14.60
C ARG A 41 4.64 16.82 -15.81
N GLN A 42 5.95 16.62 -15.97
CA GLN A 42 6.51 15.77 -17.03
C GLN A 42 6.30 14.27 -16.78
N PHE A 43 5.83 13.87 -15.59
CA PHE A 43 5.52 12.48 -15.28
C PHE A 43 4.03 12.16 -15.47
N GLU A 44 3.75 11.05 -16.14
CA GLU A 44 2.43 10.42 -16.06
C GLU A 44 2.42 9.49 -14.85
N VAL A 45 1.64 9.83 -13.83
CA VAL A 45 1.51 8.99 -12.62
C VAL A 45 0.21 8.18 -12.68
N LYS A 46 0.35 6.85 -12.59
CA LYS A 46 -0.75 5.89 -12.51
C LYS A 46 -0.72 5.23 -11.13
N VAL A 47 -1.87 5.17 -10.48
CA VAL A 47 -2.06 4.50 -9.19
C VAL A 47 -3.14 3.46 -9.38
N GLU A 48 -2.83 2.20 -9.09
CA GLU A 48 -3.72 1.06 -9.26
C GLU A 48 -3.87 0.30 -7.95
N GLU A 49 -5.09 -0.15 -7.68
CA GLU A 49 -5.38 -1.03 -6.56
C GLU A 49 -5.19 -2.49 -7.00
N GLU A 50 -4.49 -3.27 -6.18
CA GLU A 50 -4.23 -4.70 -6.43
C GLU A 50 -4.31 -5.48 -5.11
N GLU A 51 -4.52 -6.79 -5.21
CA GLU A 51 -4.47 -7.69 -4.05
C GLU A 51 -3.05 -7.78 -3.48
N ALA A 52 -2.95 -7.96 -2.17
CA ALA A 52 -1.67 -7.92 -1.45
C ALA A 52 -0.70 -9.03 -1.90
N ASP A 53 -1.25 -10.20 -2.26
CA ASP A 53 -0.50 -11.40 -2.62
C ASP A 53 0.27 -11.29 -3.95
N ILE A 54 -0.13 -10.36 -4.84
CA ILE A 54 0.52 -10.16 -6.15
C ILE A 54 1.45 -8.94 -6.21
N LEU A 55 1.45 -8.07 -5.20
CA LEU A 55 2.21 -6.81 -5.23
C LEU A 55 3.72 -7.03 -5.44
N LEU A 56 4.34 -7.89 -4.63
CA LEU A 56 5.77 -8.15 -4.75
C LEU A 56 6.12 -8.77 -6.11
N GLU A 57 5.28 -9.66 -6.63
CA GLU A 57 5.45 -10.23 -7.97
C GLU A 57 5.36 -9.14 -9.05
N ASN A 58 4.39 -8.22 -8.93
CA ASN A 58 4.22 -7.11 -9.87
C ASN A 58 5.46 -6.21 -9.90
N LEU A 59 6.08 -5.94 -8.75
CA LEU A 59 7.34 -5.20 -8.69
C LEU A 59 8.49 -5.96 -9.37
N LEU A 60 8.67 -7.23 -9.02
CA LEU A 60 9.78 -8.05 -9.55
C LEU A 60 9.67 -8.31 -11.06
N LYS A 61 8.44 -8.39 -11.59
CA LYS A 61 8.16 -8.54 -13.03
C LYS A 61 8.08 -7.20 -13.77
N GLN A 62 8.41 -6.08 -13.12
CA GLN A 62 8.39 -4.74 -13.71
C GLN A 62 7.03 -4.34 -14.29
N LYS A 63 5.93 -4.83 -13.70
CA LYS A 63 4.58 -4.38 -14.02
C LYS A 63 4.25 -3.02 -13.40
N CYS A 64 4.97 -2.66 -12.34
CA CYS A 64 4.91 -1.38 -11.65
C CYS A 64 6.31 -0.97 -11.18
N ASP A 65 6.48 0.31 -10.87
CA ASP A 65 7.73 0.89 -10.40
C ASP A 65 7.82 0.89 -8.87
N ILE A 66 6.66 1.04 -8.20
CA ILE A 66 6.55 1.13 -6.73
C ILE A 66 5.35 0.31 -6.28
N ILE A 67 5.47 -0.33 -5.12
CA ILE A 67 4.34 -0.93 -4.42
C ILE A 67 4.09 -0.24 -3.08
N PHE A 68 2.82 -0.08 -2.73
CA PHE A 68 2.38 0.28 -1.38
C PHE A 68 1.79 -0.95 -0.70
N ALA A 69 2.53 -1.51 0.25
CA ALA A 69 2.18 -2.76 0.93
C ALA A 69 2.36 -2.64 2.44
N ARG A 70 1.73 -3.57 3.17
CA ARG A 70 2.06 -3.86 4.57
C ARG A 70 3.17 -4.90 4.59
N GLN A 71 4.01 -4.86 5.62
CA GLN A 71 5.15 -5.75 5.75
C GLN A 71 5.35 -6.12 7.22
N PHE A 72 5.35 -7.41 7.54
CA PHE A 72 5.64 -7.89 8.90
C PHE A 72 7.05 -8.46 9.03
N THR A 73 7.64 -8.93 7.93
CA THR A 73 9.00 -9.51 7.92
C THR A 73 10.00 -8.59 7.24
N SER A 74 11.21 -8.51 7.76
CA SER A 74 12.30 -7.74 7.13
C SER A 74 12.96 -8.47 5.96
N LYS A 75 12.54 -9.70 5.64
CA LYS A 75 13.18 -10.54 4.61
C LYS A 75 12.59 -10.28 3.23
N LEU A 76 13.15 -9.30 2.53
CA LEU A 76 12.84 -9.02 1.13
C LEU A 76 13.93 -9.52 0.19
N PRO A 77 13.61 -9.71 -1.12
CA PRO A 77 14.62 -9.96 -2.13
C PRO A 77 15.71 -8.87 -2.12
N GLN A 78 16.96 -9.24 -2.41
CA GLN A 78 18.10 -8.30 -2.33
C GLN A 78 17.98 -7.09 -3.26
N ASN A 79 17.18 -7.20 -4.33
CA ASN A 79 16.95 -6.14 -5.31
C ASN A 79 15.73 -5.26 -4.98
N VAL A 80 15.18 -5.37 -3.77
CA VAL A 80 14.02 -4.59 -3.32
C VAL A 80 14.43 -3.71 -2.16
N GLU A 81 14.16 -2.42 -2.30
CA GLU A 81 14.32 -1.42 -1.25
C GLU A 81 12.97 -1.04 -0.66
N THR A 82 12.95 -0.60 0.60
CA THR A 82 11.71 -0.20 1.28
C THR A 82 11.87 1.11 2.02
N ILE A 83 10.76 1.83 2.09
CA ILE A 83 10.61 3.06 2.87
C ILE A 83 9.37 2.88 3.74
N THR A 84 9.53 2.97 5.07
CA THR A 84 8.40 2.93 5.99
C THR A 84 7.67 4.27 5.99
N ILE A 85 6.42 4.27 5.53
CA ILE A 85 5.56 5.46 5.49
C ILE A 85 4.72 5.59 6.77
N ASP A 86 4.29 4.47 7.34
CA ASP A 86 3.48 4.45 8.56
C ASP A 86 3.67 3.15 9.35
N ARG A 87 3.12 3.11 10.59
CA ARG A 87 3.04 1.93 11.44
C ARG A 87 1.64 1.78 12.03
N ASP A 88 0.93 0.76 11.55
CA ASP A 88 -0.41 0.44 12.03
C ASP A 88 -0.40 -0.08 13.48
N ARG A 89 -1.55 0.05 14.12
CA ARG A 89 -1.86 -0.58 15.40
C ARG A 89 -3.08 -1.47 15.26
N TRP A 90 -3.03 -2.66 15.84
CA TRP A 90 -4.20 -3.50 15.99
C TRP A 90 -5.20 -2.87 16.94
N VAL A 91 -6.45 -2.82 16.50
CA VAL A 91 -7.60 -2.40 17.30
C VAL A 91 -8.70 -3.43 17.11
N VAL A 92 -9.52 -3.61 18.13
CA VAL A 92 -10.73 -4.44 18.06
C VAL A 92 -11.95 -3.52 18.13
N VAL A 93 -12.93 -3.78 17.27
CA VAL A 93 -14.23 -3.10 17.31
C VAL A 93 -15.22 -4.07 17.93
N LEU A 94 -15.86 -3.65 19.02
CA LEU A 94 -16.79 -4.46 19.80
C LEU A 94 -18.17 -3.80 19.81
N PRO A 95 -19.26 -4.59 19.95
CA PRO A 95 -20.57 -4.03 20.28
C PRO A 95 -20.47 -3.17 21.55
N SER A 96 -21.22 -2.08 21.62
CA SER A 96 -21.24 -1.20 22.81
C SER A 96 -21.71 -1.92 24.08
N THR A 97 -22.42 -3.04 23.95
CA THR A 97 -22.87 -3.88 25.06
C THR A 97 -21.87 -4.99 25.44
N HIS A 98 -20.74 -5.09 24.75
CA HIS A 98 -19.73 -6.10 25.03
C HIS A 98 -19.03 -5.81 26.37
N TYR A 99 -18.73 -6.85 27.16
CA TYR A 99 -18.14 -6.68 28.50
C TYR A 99 -16.74 -6.02 28.49
N LEU A 100 -16.06 -6.05 27.35
CA LEU A 100 -14.78 -5.37 27.10
C LEU A 100 -14.91 -4.01 26.39
N ALA A 101 -16.12 -3.55 26.05
CA ALA A 101 -16.31 -2.36 25.20
C ALA A 101 -15.73 -1.07 25.80
N ASP A 102 -15.78 -0.92 27.12
CA ASP A 102 -15.28 0.26 27.82
C ASP A 102 -13.78 0.21 28.14
N ARG A 103 -13.07 -0.82 27.65
CA ARG A 103 -11.65 -1.03 27.93
C ARG A 103 -10.79 -0.29 26.90
N ASN A 104 -9.83 0.49 27.39
CA ASN A 104 -8.84 1.18 26.54
C ASN A 104 -7.76 0.23 25.99
N SER A 105 -7.60 -0.96 26.56
CA SER A 105 -6.66 -1.99 26.12
C SER A 105 -7.19 -3.38 26.46
N ILE A 106 -7.05 -4.31 25.52
CA ILE A 106 -7.52 -5.69 25.59
C ILE A 106 -6.38 -6.58 25.11
N SER A 107 -6.10 -7.67 25.82
CA SER A 107 -5.12 -8.67 25.38
C SER A 107 -5.74 -9.68 24.40
N LEU A 108 -4.91 -10.39 23.63
CA LEU A 108 -5.42 -11.41 22.71
C LEU A 108 -6.02 -12.61 23.46
N GLU A 109 -5.52 -12.91 24.66
CA GLU A 109 -6.05 -13.96 25.54
C GLU A 109 -7.45 -13.62 26.04
N GLU A 110 -7.73 -12.34 26.34
CA GLU A 110 -9.09 -11.89 26.71
C GLU A 110 -10.10 -12.06 25.55
N LEU A 111 -9.63 -12.25 24.32
CA LEU A 111 -10.46 -12.45 23.13
C LEU A 111 -10.47 -13.91 22.64
N SER A 112 -9.84 -14.85 23.35
CA SER A 112 -9.62 -16.22 22.85
C SER A 112 -10.90 -16.99 22.54
N ASP A 113 -11.99 -16.67 23.25
CA ASP A 113 -13.29 -17.33 23.11
C ASP A 113 -14.25 -16.56 22.19
N GLU A 114 -13.83 -15.40 21.66
CA GLU A 114 -14.64 -14.57 20.78
C GLU A 114 -14.61 -15.04 19.33
N LYS A 115 -15.72 -14.82 18.62
CA LYS A 115 -15.78 -15.05 17.17
C LYS A 115 -15.43 -13.78 16.43
N PHE A 116 -14.35 -13.81 15.66
CA PHE A 116 -13.93 -12.66 14.86
C PHE A 116 -14.63 -12.64 13.51
N LEU A 117 -15.16 -11.48 13.15
CA LEU A 117 -15.48 -11.15 11.76
C LEU A 117 -14.23 -10.50 11.15
N GLN A 118 -13.63 -11.14 10.15
CA GLN A 118 -12.39 -10.68 9.53
C GLN A 118 -12.49 -10.70 8.00
N LEU A 119 -11.59 -9.98 7.35
CA LEU A 119 -11.40 -10.05 5.91
C LEU A 119 -10.81 -11.41 5.51
N SER A 120 -10.96 -11.77 4.23
CA SER A 120 -10.38 -13.01 3.70
C SER A 120 -8.85 -12.99 3.80
N GLU A 121 -8.25 -14.18 3.81
CA GLU A 121 -6.78 -14.36 3.85
C GLU A 121 -6.06 -13.69 2.67
N GLN A 122 -6.76 -13.48 1.55
CA GLN A 122 -6.25 -12.78 0.37
C GLN A 122 -5.80 -11.35 0.68
N THR A 123 -6.43 -10.71 1.66
CA THR A 123 -6.05 -9.36 2.11
C THR A 123 -4.71 -9.33 2.85
N GLN A 124 -4.16 -10.51 3.19
CA GLN A 124 -2.92 -10.69 3.95
C GLN A 124 -2.84 -9.85 5.23
N LEU A 125 -3.99 -9.50 5.82
CA LEU A 125 -4.07 -8.64 7.00
C LEU A 125 -3.28 -9.22 8.20
N MET A 126 -3.30 -10.55 8.37
CA MET A 126 -2.65 -11.23 9.50
C MET A 126 -1.22 -11.70 9.19
N GLN A 127 -0.86 -11.86 7.92
CA GLN A 127 0.44 -12.36 7.48
C GLN A 127 0.87 -11.66 6.17
N PRO A 128 1.09 -10.34 6.20
CA PRO A 128 1.71 -9.66 5.08
C PRO A 128 3.16 -10.12 4.91
N PHE A 129 3.66 -10.02 3.69
CA PHE A 129 4.99 -10.51 3.30
C PHE A 129 6.16 -9.68 3.87
#